data_AF-A0A7Y0X6I6-F1
#
_entry.id   AF-A0A7Y0X6I6-F1
#
_cell.length_a   1.000
_cell.length_b   1.000
_cell.length_c   1.000
_cell.angle_alpha   90.00
_cell.angle_beta   90.00
_cell.angle_gamma   90.00
#
_symmetry.space_group_name_H-M   'P 1'
#
loop_
_entity.id
_entity.type
_entity.pdbx_description
1 polymer ?
#
loop_
_entity_poly.entity_id
_entity_poly.type
_entity_poly.pdbx_seq_one_letter_code
_entity_poly.pdbx_strand_id
1 'polypeptide(L)'
;MKIEYDVDLYKKIARFQVNDIVEVSNRKGIRSVIHVKNITKLSWQELQLLVSGGSDRFTKMVILYQHYSNLASFSNVIRGSQLTKKESDEVKAYIYIYQLNGFVEHHEVNRYITINGIWSLFPTIRSMNDHGNGKIVEGIQPRYFEIVCKILNISGDDGAPLKGFSPY
;
A
#
# COMPACT_ATOMS: atom_id res chain seq x y z
N MET A 1 26.14 0.71 -10.61
CA MET A 1 26.25 2.07 -10.03
C MET A 1 26.28 1.94 -8.52
N LYS A 2 27.25 2.59 -7.87
CA LYS A 2 27.40 2.70 -6.42
C LYS A 2 27.42 4.19 -6.08
N ILE A 3 26.65 4.60 -5.08
CA ILE A 3 26.65 5.97 -4.56
C ILE A 3 27.35 5.92 -3.20
N GLU A 4 28.34 6.78 -3.00
CA GLU A 4 29.05 6.86 -1.73
C GLU A 4 28.11 7.36 -0.63
N TYR A 5 28.31 6.85 0.59
CA TYR A 5 27.47 7.22 1.71
C TYR A 5 27.62 8.70 2.04
N ASP A 6 26.50 9.41 2.04
CA ASP A 6 26.40 10.81 2.43
C ASP A 6 25.42 10.93 3.60
N VAL A 7 25.94 11.38 4.74
CA VAL A 7 25.17 11.51 5.98
C VAL A 7 24.07 12.56 5.89
N ASP A 8 24.28 13.65 5.15
CA ASP A 8 23.31 14.73 5.03
C ASP A 8 22.23 14.37 4.01
N LEU A 9 22.59 13.66 2.94
CA LEU A 9 21.61 13.05 2.06
C LEU A 9 20.79 11.98 2.81
N TYR A 10 21.42 11.14 3.63
CA TYR A 10 20.70 10.19 4.46
C TYR A 10 19.67 10.88 5.38
N LYS A 11 20.05 11.97 6.05
CA LYS A 11 19.12 12.78 6.87
C LYS A 11 17.96 13.34 6.06
N LYS A 12 18.19 13.78 4.81
CA LYS A 12 17.12 14.24 3.90
C LYS A 12 16.15 13.10 3.58
N ILE A 13 16.67 11.94 3.20
CA ILE A 13 15.87 10.74 2.91
C ILE A 13 15.06 10.31 4.15
N ALA A 14 15.68 10.35 5.34
CA ALA A 14 15.04 9.97 6.60
C ALA A 14 13.84 10.86 6.96
N ARG A 15 13.87 12.14 6.57
CA ARG A 15 12.79 13.11 6.82
C ARG A 15 11.73 13.11 5.71
N PHE A 16 12.03 12.54 4.54
CA PHE A 16 11.13 12.53 3.40
C PHE A 16 9.97 11.55 3.64
N GLN A 17 8.76 12.09 3.73
CA GLN A 17 7.54 11.31 3.89
C GLN A 17 7.02 10.89 2.52
N VAL A 18 6.71 9.61 2.41
CA VAL A 18 6.07 9.02 1.24
C VAL A 18 4.71 8.48 1.67
N ASN A 19 3.80 8.30 0.72
CA ASN A 19 2.61 7.48 0.92
C ASN A 19 2.30 6.76 -0.39
N ASP A 20 3.12 5.75 -0.69
CA ASP A 20 2.98 4.98 -1.91
C ASP A 20 2.88 3.49 -1.57
N ILE A 21 2.04 2.80 -2.32
CA ILE A 21 1.81 1.36 -2.17
C ILE A 21 2.16 0.71 -3.50
N VAL A 22 3.16 -0.17 -3.44
CA VAL A 22 3.70 -0.82 -4.63
C VAL A 22 3.43 -2.32 -4.56
N GLU A 23 2.76 -2.83 -5.59
CA GLU A 23 2.58 -4.26 -5.81
C GLU A 23 3.75 -4.76 -6.67
N VAL A 24 4.60 -5.59 -6.06
CA VAL A 24 5.80 -6.14 -6.71
C VAL A 24 5.74 -7.65 -6.76
N SER A 25 6.36 -8.25 -7.77
CA SER A 25 6.54 -9.70 -7.85
C SER A 25 8.01 -10.04 -7.86
N ASN A 26 8.40 -11.07 -7.12
CA ASN A 26 9.75 -11.62 -7.23
C ASN A 26 9.90 -12.44 -8.53
N ARG A 27 11.11 -12.93 -8.81
CA ARG A 27 11.40 -13.73 -10.01
C ARG A 27 10.61 -15.04 -10.12
N LYS A 28 10.03 -15.52 -9.01
CA LYS A 28 9.17 -16.72 -8.97
C LYS A 28 7.69 -16.37 -9.14
N GLY A 29 7.35 -15.12 -9.40
CA GLY A 29 5.97 -14.64 -9.53
C GLY A 29 5.23 -14.43 -8.20
N ILE A 30 5.90 -14.58 -7.06
CA ILE A 30 5.28 -14.36 -5.74
C ILE A 30 5.06 -12.85 -5.57
N ARG A 31 3.80 -12.45 -5.39
CA ARG A 31 3.38 -11.06 -5.20
C ARG A 31 3.61 -10.61 -3.76
N SER A 32 4.05 -9.38 -3.60
CA SER A 32 4.22 -8.68 -2.33
C SER A 32 3.67 -7.27 -2.46
N VAL A 33 3.17 -6.73 -1.35
CA VAL A 33 2.69 -5.35 -1.24
C VAL A 33 3.62 -4.63 -0.30
N ILE A 34 4.20 -3.52 -0.76
CA ILE A 34 5.14 -2.72 0.02
C ILE A 34 4.54 -1.33 0.23
N HIS A 35 4.28 -0.97 1.49
CA HIS A 35 3.84 0.38 1.86
C HIS A 35 5.05 1.26 2.15
N VAL A 36 5.44 2.08 1.18
CA VAL A 36 6.55 3.02 1.32
C VAL A 36 6.06 4.26 2.07
N LYS A 37 6.18 4.23 3.41
CA LYS A 37 5.95 5.40 4.28
C LYS A 37 7.23 6.23 4.47
N ASN A 38 8.36 5.54 4.66
CA ASN A 38 9.67 6.13 4.85
C ASN A 38 10.74 5.23 4.23
N ILE A 39 11.51 5.77 3.30
CA ILE A 39 12.51 5.02 2.52
C ILE A 39 13.57 4.38 3.42
N THR A 40 13.97 5.05 4.51
CA THR A 40 15.01 4.53 5.42
C THR A 40 14.54 3.34 6.26
N LYS A 41 13.22 3.17 6.41
CA LYS A 41 12.58 2.10 7.19
C LYS A 41 12.35 0.82 6.38
N LEU A 42 12.45 0.89 5.05
CA LEU A 42 12.33 -0.30 4.19
C LEU A 42 13.44 -1.31 4.50
N SER A 43 13.09 -2.57 4.64
CA SER A 43 14.04 -3.69 4.74
C SER A 43 14.91 -3.81 3.49
N TRP A 44 16.00 -4.57 3.57
CA TRP A 44 16.85 -4.82 2.41
C TRP A 44 16.08 -5.56 1.30
N GLN A 45 15.24 -6.53 1.67
CA GLN A 45 14.41 -7.30 0.75
C GLN A 45 13.43 -6.39 0.00
N GLU A 46 12.74 -5.48 0.69
CA GLU A 46 11.85 -4.51 0.05
C GLU A 46 12.59 -3.61 -0.92
N LEU A 47 13.76 -3.08 -0.54
CA LEU A 47 14.60 -2.28 -1.44
C LEU A 47 15.01 -3.07 -2.69
N GLN A 48 15.35 -4.35 -2.55
CA GLN A 48 15.70 -5.22 -3.69
C GLN A 48 14.51 -5.52 -4.61
N LEU A 49 13.31 -5.65 -4.05
CA LEU A 49 12.10 -5.86 -4.82
C LEU A 49 11.68 -4.60 -5.56
N LEU A 50 11.75 -3.44 -4.91
CA LEU A 50 11.38 -2.14 -5.50
C LEU A 50 12.39 -1.67 -6.55
N VAL A 51 13.69 -1.78 -6.28
CA VAL A 51 14.74 -1.16 -7.12
C VAL A 51 15.66 -2.21 -7.72
N SER A 52 15.74 -2.23 -9.05
CA SER A 52 16.66 -3.09 -9.80
C SER A 52 18.12 -2.64 -9.67
N GLY A 53 18.38 -1.34 -9.78
CA GLY A 53 19.72 -0.74 -9.73
C GLY A 53 20.31 -0.61 -8.32
N GLY A 54 21.61 -0.33 -8.26
CA GLY A 54 22.34 -0.14 -7.00
C GLY A 54 22.84 -1.43 -6.35
N SER A 55 24.09 -1.41 -5.88
CA SER A 55 24.78 -2.55 -5.25
C SER A 55 24.50 -2.70 -3.76
N ASP A 56 24.10 -1.63 -3.09
CA ASP A 56 23.98 -1.57 -1.62
C ASP A 56 22.73 -0.82 -1.19
N ARG A 57 22.47 -0.88 0.13
CA ARG A 57 21.28 -0.30 0.77
C ARG A 57 21.18 1.21 0.54
N PHE A 58 22.27 1.95 0.71
CA PHE A 58 22.25 3.41 0.59
C PHE A 58 21.98 3.83 -0.85
N THR A 59 22.65 3.22 -1.82
CA THR A 59 22.42 3.49 -3.25
C THR A 59 20.95 3.29 -3.63
N LYS A 60 20.32 2.20 -3.17
CA LYS A 60 18.89 1.95 -3.44
C LYS A 60 17.97 2.98 -2.78
N MET A 61 18.30 3.44 -1.57
CA MET A 61 17.55 4.51 -0.90
C MET A 61 17.62 5.83 -1.66
N VAL A 62 18.81 6.21 -2.13
CA VAL A 62 19.00 7.44 -2.93
C VAL A 62 18.20 7.37 -4.22
N ILE A 63 18.22 6.23 -4.90
CA ILE A 63 17.44 6.00 -6.11
C ILE A 63 15.93 6.19 -5.87
N LEU A 64 15.38 5.57 -4.80
CA LEU A 64 13.97 5.77 -4.45
C LEU A 64 13.67 7.23 -4.11
N TYR A 65 14.56 7.89 -3.37
CA TYR A 65 14.37 9.29 -3.02
C TYR A 65 14.33 10.19 -4.25
N GLN A 66 15.21 9.97 -5.22
CA GLN A 66 15.21 10.70 -6.48
C GLN A 66 13.91 10.47 -7.28
N HIS A 67 13.43 9.23 -7.32
CA HIS A 67 12.15 8.90 -7.95
C HIS A 67 10.99 9.65 -7.28
N TYR A 68 10.84 9.56 -5.95
CA TYR A 68 9.71 10.18 -5.25
C TYR A 68 9.80 11.70 -5.10
N SER A 69 10.99 12.29 -5.17
CA SER A 69 11.18 13.74 -5.11
C SER A 69 10.95 14.43 -6.46
N ASN A 70 10.46 13.70 -7.49
CA ASN A 70 10.23 14.22 -8.84
C ASN A 70 11.48 14.84 -9.47
N LEU A 71 12.68 14.35 -9.13
CA LEU A 71 13.88 14.63 -9.91
C LEU A 71 13.74 13.84 -11.21
N ALA A 72 13.28 14.53 -12.26
CA ALA A 72 12.67 14.09 -13.52
C ALA A 72 13.41 13.03 -14.38
N SER A 73 14.44 12.36 -13.88
CA SER A 73 15.30 11.45 -14.63
C SER A 73 15.08 9.95 -14.34
N PHE A 74 14.10 9.59 -13.50
CA PHE A 74 13.96 8.22 -12.98
C PHE A 74 12.54 7.62 -13.03
N SER A 75 11.77 7.94 -14.07
CA SER A 75 10.36 7.53 -14.22
C SER A 75 10.12 6.02 -14.40
N ASN A 76 11.16 5.17 -14.45
CA ASN A 76 11.02 3.71 -14.61
C ASN A 76 11.89 2.88 -13.64
N VAL A 77 12.20 3.43 -12.46
CA VAL A 77 13.14 2.77 -11.55
C VAL A 77 12.46 1.83 -10.56
N ILE A 78 11.22 2.14 -10.19
CA ILE A 78 10.43 1.28 -9.31
C ILE A 78 9.85 0.14 -10.14
N ARG A 79 10.09 -1.09 -9.69
CA ARG A 79 9.46 -2.29 -10.23
C ARG A 79 8.04 -2.41 -9.71
N GLY A 80 7.19 -3.07 -10.49
CA GLY A 80 5.83 -3.40 -10.09
C GLY A 80 4.82 -2.34 -10.50
N SER A 81 3.62 -2.45 -9.93
CA SER A 81 2.51 -1.53 -10.16
C SER A 81 2.33 -0.66 -8.93
N GLN A 82 2.33 0.65 -9.12
CA GLN A 82 2.06 1.62 -8.07
C GLN A 82 0.56 1.94 -8.03
N LEU A 83 0.01 2.06 -6.83
CA LEU A 83 -1.30 2.66 -6.65
C LEU A 83 -1.22 4.14 -7.01
N THR A 84 -2.30 4.69 -7.56
CA THR A 84 -2.41 6.13 -7.71
C THR A 84 -2.35 6.81 -6.34
N LYS A 85 -2.02 8.11 -6.32
CA LYS A 85 -1.99 8.88 -5.07
C LYS A 85 -3.31 8.79 -4.30
N LYS A 86 -4.46 8.84 -5.00
CA LYS A 86 -5.79 8.74 -4.39
C LYS A 86 -6.02 7.37 -3.76
N GLU A 87 -5.73 6.30 -4.49
CA GLU A 87 -5.82 4.93 -3.97
C GLU A 87 -4.93 4.74 -2.73
N SER A 88 -3.68 5.20 -2.77
CA SER A 88 -2.75 5.10 -1.63
C SER A 88 -3.19 5.93 -0.41
N ASP A 89 -3.76 7.12 -0.63
CA ASP A 89 -4.30 7.97 0.43
C ASP A 89 -5.54 7.33 1.09
N GLU A 90 -6.46 6.76 0.30
CA GLU A 90 -7.66 6.07 0.79
C GLU A 90 -7.30 4.77 1.54
N VAL A 91 -6.39 3.95 1.01
CA VAL A 91 -5.91 2.74 1.71
C VAL A 91 -5.22 3.11 3.03
N LYS A 92 -4.40 4.17 3.06
CA LYS A 92 -3.79 4.66 4.30
C LYS A 92 -4.84 5.11 5.31
N ALA A 93 -5.87 5.83 4.88
CA ALA A 93 -6.96 6.26 5.77
C ALA A 93 -7.74 5.06 6.33
N TYR A 94 -7.99 4.04 5.51
CA TYR A 94 -8.65 2.80 5.94
C TYR A 94 -7.83 2.07 7.02
N ILE A 95 -6.54 1.88 6.77
CA ILE A 95 -5.59 1.28 7.73
C ILE A 95 -5.50 2.12 9.01
N TYR A 96 -5.54 3.45 8.89
CA TYR A 96 -5.54 4.33 10.05
C TYR A 96 -6.78 4.11 10.93
N ILE A 97 -7.97 3.98 10.34
CA ILE A 97 -9.21 3.66 11.09
C ILE A 97 -9.06 2.31 11.80
N TYR A 98 -8.55 1.29 11.11
CA TYR A 98 -8.28 -0.02 11.69
C TYR A 98 -7.40 0.08 12.95
N GLN A 99 -6.26 0.76 12.82
CA GLN A 99 -5.27 0.88 13.90
C GLN A 99 -5.76 1.77 15.05
N LEU A 100 -6.42 2.90 14.74
CA LEU A 100 -6.89 3.87 15.72
C LEU A 100 -7.96 3.26 16.65
N ASN A 101 -8.85 2.42 16.09
CA ASN A 101 -9.92 1.79 16.85
C ASN A 101 -9.54 0.43 17.45
N GLY A 102 -8.31 -0.05 17.21
CA GLY A 102 -7.86 -1.34 17.70
C GLY A 102 -8.64 -2.52 17.13
N PHE A 103 -9.13 -2.40 15.89
CA PHE A 103 -9.83 -3.48 15.22
C PHE A 103 -8.88 -4.64 14.93
N VAL A 104 -9.44 -5.84 14.87
CA VAL A 104 -8.72 -7.07 14.56
C VAL A 104 -9.11 -7.57 13.18
N GLU A 105 -10.32 -7.28 12.73
CA GLU A 105 -10.88 -7.72 11.46
C GLU A 105 -11.16 -6.53 10.53
N HIS A 106 -10.90 -6.71 9.23
CA HIS A 106 -11.09 -5.63 8.27
C HIS A 106 -12.56 -5.19 8.15
N HIS A 107 -13.53 -6.10 8.31
CA HIS A 107 -14.95 -5.76 8.17
C HIS A 107 -15.45 -4.84 9.30
N GLU A 108 -14.75 -4.78 10.44
CA GLU A 108 -15.01 -3.81 11.50
C GLU A 108 -14.78 -2.37 11.00
N VAL A 109 -13.81 -2.17 10.12
CA VAL A 109 -13.57 -0.88 9.46
C VAL A 109 -14.73 -0.54 8.53
N ASN A 110 -15.19 -1.50 7.71
CA ASN A 110 -16.35 -1.28 6.83
C ASN A 110 -17.58 -0.88 7.66
N ARG A 111 -17.85 -1.61 8.75
CA ARG A 111 -18.94 -1.33 9.68
C ARG A 111 -18.81 0.05 10.30
N TYR A 112 -17.62 0.42 10.76
CA TYR A 112 -17.33 1.73 11.32
C TYR A 112 -17.63 2.83 10.29
N ILE A 113 -17.15 2.69 9.05
CA ILE A 113 -17.36 3.67 7.98
C ILE A 113 -18.85 3.81 7.65
N THR A 114 -19.59 2.69 7.55
CA THR A 114 -21.04 2.67 7.31
C THR A 114 -21.81 3.36 8.44
N ILE A 115 -21.57 2.99 9.71
CA ILE A 115 -22.29 3.57 10.86
C ILE A 115 -22.05 5.08 10.97
N ASN A 116 -20.86 5.54 10.62
CA ASN A 116 -20.50 6.96 10.65
C ASN A 116 -20.86 7.70 9.35
N GLY A 117 -21.33 7.01 8.30
CA GLY A 117 -21.69 7.62 7.02
C GLY A 117 -20.52 8.27 6.27
N ILE A 118 -19.28 7.77 6.44
CA ILE A 118 -18.06 8.41 5.92
C ILE A 118 -17.49 7.74 4.66
N TRP A 119 -18.29 6.95 3.92
CA TRP A 119 -17.87 6.35 2.64
C TRP A 119 -17.49 7.38 1.56
N SER A 120 -17.94 8.63 1.69
CA SER A 120 -17.55 9.73 0.79
C SER A 120 -16.05 10.06 0.86
N LEU A 121 -15.35 9.62 1.92
CA LEU A 121 -13.88 9.74 2.05
C LEU A 121 -13.11 8.67 1.27
N PHE A 122 -13.80 7.64 0.77
CA PHE A 122 -13.22 6.48 0.08
C PHE A 122 -13.79 6.29 -1.34
N PRO A 123 -13.94 7.34 -2.16
CA PRO A 123 -14.65 7.25 -3.43
C PRO A 123 -13.98 6.32 -4.44
N THR A 124 -12.67 6.08 -4.33
CA THR A 124 -11.91 5.27 -5.28
C THR A 124 -11.90 3.79 -4.90
N ILE A 125 -11.82 3.48 -3.60
CA ILE A 125 -11.66 2.10 -3.13
C ILE A 125 -12.97 1.42 -2.73
N ARG A 126 -14.05 2.17 -2.48
CA ARG A 126 -15.34 1.64 -2.03
C ARG A 126 -16.05 0.77 -3.08
N SER A 127 -16.87 -0.16 -2.62
CA SER A 127 -17.73 -1.01 -3.44
C SER A 127 -18.93 -1.53 -2.65
N MET A 128 -19.96 -1.95 -3.38
CA MET A 128 -20.98 -2.86 -2.87
C MET A 128 -20.50 -4.30 -3.09
N ASN A 129 -20.45 -5.08 -2.02
CA ASN A 129 -19.91 -6.44 -2.00
C ASN A 129 -21.04 -7.45 -1.80
N ASP A 130 -21.17 -8.42 -2.71
CA ASP A 130 -22.18 -9.48 -2.66
C ASP A 130 -21.56 -10.78 -2.13
N HIS A 131 -22.03 -11.22 -0.96
CA HIS A 131 -21.62 -12.48 -0.33
C HIS A 131 -22.61 -13.63 -0.60
N GLY A 132 -23.54 -13.43 -1.53
CA GLY A 132 -24.62 -14.36 -1.87
C GLY A 132 -25.80 -14.29 -0.91
N ASN A 133 -26.87 -15.02 -1.26
CA ASN A 133 -28.11 -15.10 -0.48
C ASN A 133 -28.73 -13.73 -0.16
N GLY A 134 -28.58 -12.76 -1.08
CA GLY A 134 -29.09 -11.39 -0.92
C GLY A 134 -28.30 -10.52 0.07
N LYS A 135 -27.14 -10.98 0.57
CA LYS A 135 -26.27 -10.20 1.46
C LYS A 135 -25.34 -9.30 0.65
N ILE A 136 -25.86 -8.13 0.30
CA ILE A 136 -25.07 -7.04 -0.27
C ILE A 136 -24.69 -6.07 0.85
N VAL A 137 -23.40 -5.82 1.03
CA VAL A 137 -22.86 -4.94 2.09
C VAL A 137 -21.91 -3.91 1.50
N GLU A 138 -21.81 -2.75 2.14
CA GLU A 138 -20.78 -1.77 1.79
C GLU A 138 -19.40 -2.29 2.20
N GLY A 139 -18.39 -2.02 1.37
CA GLY A 139 -17.03 -2.45 1.62
C GLY A 139 -16.03 -1.78 0.69
N ILE A 140 -14.89 -2.42 0.54
CA ILE A 140 -13.84 -2.03 -0.41
C ILE A 140 -13.69 -3.09 -1.49
N GLN A 141 -13.21 -2.68 -2.66
CA GLN A 141 -13.02 -3.59 -3.79
C GLN A 141 -12.01 -4.70 -3.43
N PRO A 142 -12.12 -5.90 -4.03
CA PRO A 142 -11.30 -7.05 -3.66
C PRO A 142 -9.79 -6.81 -3.75
N ARG A 143 -9.35 -6.02 -4.73
CA ARG A 143 -7.95 -5.62 -4.88
C ARG A 143 -7.43 -4.87 -3.65
N TYR A 144 -8.19 -3.89 -3.15
CA TYR A 144 -7.79 -3.10 -1.99
C TYR A 144 -7.90 -3.89 -0.69
N PHE A 145 -8.88 -4.81 -0.61
CA PHE A 145 -8.95 -5.78 0.47
C PHE A 145 -7.67 -6.62 0.56
N GLU A 146 -7.21 -7.22 -0.56
CA GLU A 146 -5.96 -8.00 -0.60
C GLU A 146 -4.75 -7.16 -0.16
N ILE A 147 -4.68 -5.90 -0.62
CA ILE A 147 -3.62 -4.96 -0.25
C ILE A 147 -3.64 -4.65 1.25
N VAL A 148 -4.80 -4.31 1.81
CA VAL A 148 -4.96 -4.00 3.24
C VAL A 148 -4.58 -5.20 4.09
N CYS A 149 -5.04 -6.40 3.74
CA CYS A 149 -4.71 -7.63 4.45
C CYS A 149 -3.21 -7.90 4.49
N LYS A 150 -2.53 -7.71 3.35
CA LYS A 150 -1.06 -7.87 3.27
C LYS A 150 -0.32 -6.82 4.11
N ILE A 151 -0.78 -5.57 4.15
CA ILE A 151 -0.13 -4.50 4.94
C ILE A 151 -0.34 -4.72 6.44
N LEU A 152 -1.54 -5.12 6.84
CA LEU A 152 -1.89 -5.36 8.24
C LEU A 152 -1.42 -6.75 8.75
N ASN A 153 -0.93 -7.60 7.85
CA ASN A 153 -0.58 -8.99 8.13
C ASN A 153 -1.75 -9.76 8.78
N ILE A 154 -2.96 -9.53 8.28
CA ILE A 154 -4.16 -10.26 8.68
C ILE A 154 -4.51 -11.27 7.58
N SER A 155 -4.81 -12.49 7.99
CA SER A 155 -5.40 -13.51 7.13
C SER A 155 -6.88 -13.22 6.95
N GLY A 156 -7.43 -13.55 5.77
CA GLY A 156 -8.88 -13.55 5.57
C GLY A 156 -9.53 -14.50 6.58
N ASP A 157 -10.65 -14.07 7.14
CA ASP A 157 -11.45 -14.86 8.10
C ASP A 157 -12.36 -15.87 7.37
N ASP A 158 -13.00 -16.78 8.11
CA ASP A 158 -13.98 -17.79 7.63
C ASP A 158 -15.32 -17.18 7.15
N GLY A 159 -15.31 -15.89 6.82
CA GLY A 159 -16.45 -15.15 6.30
C GLY A 159 -16.97 -15.74 4.98
N ALA A 160 -18.26 -15.51 4.70
CA ALA A 160 -18.86 -15.97 3.45
C ALA A 160 -18.05 -15.45 2.25
N PRO A 161 -17.71 -16.30 1.27
CA PRO A 161 -16.88 -15.89 0.14
C PRO A 161 -17.59 -14.81 -0.67
N LEU A 162 -16.83 -13.83 -1.13
CA LEU A 162 -17.32 -12.82 -2.05
C LEU A 162 -17.72 -13.49 -3.37
N LYS A 163 -18.96 -13.29 -3.81
CA LYS A 163 -19.48 -13.78 -5.09
C LYS A 163 -19.42 -12.71 -6.19
N GLY A 164 -19.47 -11.44 -5.81
CA GLY A 164 -19.36 -10.32 -6.73
C GLY A 164 -19.11 -9.00 -6.02
N PHE A 165 -18.72 -7.97 -6.78
CA PHE A 165 -18.65 -6.59 -6.29
C PHE A 165 -19.03 -5.61 -7.40
N SER A 166 -19.60 -4.46 -7.02
CA SER A 166 -19.79 -3.30 -7.89
C SER A 166 -19.05 -2.12 -7.29
N PRO A 167 -18.08 -1.51 -8.00
CA PRO A 167 -17.62 -0.17 -7.66
C PRO A 167 -18.81 0.79 -7.62
N TYR A 168 -18.68 1.85 -6.82
CA TYR A 168 -19.64 2.97 -6.84
C TYR A 168 -19.41 3.87 -8.06
#